data_AF-A0A0G0U1M5-F1
#
_entry.id   AF-A0A0G0U1M5-F1
#
_cell.length_a   1.000
_cell.length_b   1.000
_cell.length_c   1.000
_cell.angle_alpha   90.00
_cell.angle_beta   90.00
_cell.angle_gamma   90.00
#
_symmetry.space_group_name_H-M   'P 1'
#
loop_
_entity.id
_entity.type
_entity.pdbx_description
1 polymer ?
#
loop_
_entity_poly.entity_id
_entity_poly.type
_entity_poly.pdbx_seq_one_letter_code
_entity_poly.pdbx_strand_id
1 'polypeptide(L)'
;MTKFFLPALLVLHLLLLSRLIFTAWPEMLAYPYLFTSGFSLYKDFIFPYPPGLVWLLAVVFNFFDYQVEVLNVLTWGMILGIDIILYFILKRITASLFISLFFLGIFIFLQSFLEGNMLWFDLATVLPLLLGFYFALQWLEKKEIKNLFLTGLFLGLAIMIKQTALLYSVSFVFFYILTIKRINLKELVLLALGPLLLVIPLLIYVIVSESMSHFLNWTLVYPLTQWSKFPGYVDFLISKRYLLVTLLLLIPLGGAILSGKQLLKDKCFLLTLLFLVAALIAIYPRFSFFHLQPAIALSVILFAKISMEIPPKLRLKYRIFLVLVVFISSVLAAKMTWGEGIRFYGSDDQRITPKIVSEVKKQRGY
;
A
#
# COMPACT_ATOMS: atom_id res chain seq x y z
N MET A 1 -29.64 -6.26 1.09
CA MET A 1 -29.15 -4.95 0.56
C MET A 1 -27.63 -4.91 0.41
N THR A 2 -26.83 -5.11 1.48
CA THR A 2 -25.35 -5.14 1.39
C THR A 2 -24.82 -6.10 0.32
N LYS A 3 -25.50 -7.25 0.16
CA LYS A 3 -25.18 -8.30 -0.84
C LYS A 3 -25.16 -7.81 -2.30
N PHE A 4 -25.77 -6.66 -2.62
CA PHE A 4 -25.83 -6.14 -3.99
C PHE A 4 -24.93 -4.92 -4.20
N PHE A 5 -24.91 -3.98 -3.25
CA PHE A 5 -24.19 -2.72 -3.45
C PHE A 5 -22.67 -2.85 -3.39
N LEU A 6 -22.12 -3.68 -2.50
CA LEU A 6 -20.67 -3.88 -2.46
C LEU A 6 -20.17 -4.55 -3.74
N PRO A 7 -20.75 -5.69 -4.20
CA PRO A 7 -20.35 -6.27 -5.49
C PRO A 7 -20.51 -5.31 -6.68
N ALA A 8 -21.59 -4.52 -6.73
CA ALA A 8 -21.76 -3.52 -7.78
C ALA A 8 -20.62 -2.49 -7.80
N LEU A 9 -20.17 -2.04 -6.63
CA LEU A 9 -19.07 -1.09 -6.51
C LEU A 9 -17.71 -1.73 -6.86
N LEU A 10 -17.50 -3.00 -6.51
CA LEU A 10 -16.31 -3.76 -6.94
C LEU A 10 -16.27 -3.95 -8.46
N VAL A 11 -17.40 -4.26 -9.08
CA VAL A 11 -17.52 -4.33 -10.55
C VAL A 11 -17.24 -2.97 -11.18
N LEU A 12 -17.78 -1.88 -10.61
CA LEU A 12 -17.47 -0.53 -11.07
C LEU A 12 -15.96 -0.22 -10.99
N HIS A 13 -15.29 -0.61 -9.90
CA HIS A 13 -13.85 -0.41 -9.78
C HIS A 13 -13.09 -1.21 -10.85
N LEU A 14 -13.46 -2.48 -11.07
CA LEU A 14 -12.84 -3.31 -12.10
C LEU A 14 -13.02 -2.70 -13.50
N LEU A 15 -14.22 -2.20 -13.81
CA LEU A 15 -14.50 -1.50 -15.07
C LEU A 15 -13.65 -0.23 -15.20
N LEU A 16 -13.47 0.54 -14.12
CA LEU A 16 -12.62 1.72 -14.11
C LEU A 16 -11.15 1.33 -14.37
N LEU A 17 -10.62 0.34 -13.65
CA LEU A 17 -9.25 -0.14 -13.81
C LEU A 17 -8.99 -0.68 -15.23
N SER A 18 -9.97 -1.33 -15.86
CA SER A 18 -9.85 -1.82 -17.24
C SER A 18 -9.73 -0.73 -18.30
N ARG A 19 -10.08 0.52 -17.96
CA ARG A 19 -10.02 1.70 -18.84
C ARG A 19 -8.85 2.63 -18.51
N LEU A 20 -8.03 2.27 -17.54
CA LEU A 20 -6.85 3.01 -17.14
C LEU A 20 -5.59 2.27 -17.59
N ILE A 21 -4.52 3.03 -17.80
CA ILE A 21 -3.22 2.47 -18.16
C ILE A 21 -2.74 1.57 -17.01
N PHE A 22 -2.41 0.32 -17.33
CA PHE A 22 -1.78 -0.60 -16.38
C PHE A 22 -0.26 -0.42 -16.42
N THR A 23 0.37 -0.24 -15.25
CA THR A 23 1.85 -0.16 -15.19
C THR A 23 2.44 -1.50 -14.74
N ALA A 24 2.96 -2.25 -15.71
CA ALA A 24 3.67 -3.50 -15.50
C ALA A 24 5.17 -3.24 -15.25
N TRP A 25 5.54 -2.85 -14.04
CA TRP A 25 6.94 -2.57 -13.70
C TRP A 25 7.85 -3.77 -14.04
N PRO A 26 8.95 -3.57 -14.79
CA PRO A 26 9.84 -4.67 -15.16
C PRO A 26 10.34 -5.50 -13.98
N GLU A 27 10.57 -4.87 -12.85
CA GLU A 27 10.97 -5.49 -11.59
C GLU A 27 9.99 -6.56 -11.11
N MET A 28 8.69 -6.38 -11.36
CA MET A 28 7.65 -7.33 -10.96
C MET A 28 7.69 -8.61 -11.79
N LEU A 29 8.34 -8.62 -12.95
CA LEU A 29 8.54 -9.81 -13.78
C LEU A 29 9.97 -10.34 -13.65
N ALA A 30 10.96 -9.46 -13.72
CA ALA A 30 12.37 -9.82 -13.74
C ALA A 30 12.85 -10.45 -12.43
N TYR A 31 12.49 -9.88 -11.27
CA TYR A 31 12.93 -10.42 -9.98
C TYR A 31 12.40 -11.84 -9.69
N PRO A 32 11.09 -12.13 -9.82
CA PRO A 32 10.62 -13.50 -9.67
C PRO A 32 11.20 -14.45 -10.72
N TYR A 33 11.39 -13.99 -11.96
CA TYR A 33 12.02 -14.80 -13.01
C TYR A 33 13.45 -15.22 -12.66
N LEU A 34 14.30 -14.26 -12.23
CA LEU A 34 15.67 -14.56 -11.81
C LEU A 34 15.66 -15.52 -10.61
N PHE A 35 14.83 -15.26 -9.61
CA PHE A 35 14.73 -16.12 -8.43
C PHE A 35 14.35 -17.57 -8.78
N THR A 36 13.33 -17.75 -9.62
CA THR A 36 12.89 -19.11 -10.06
C THR A 36 13.86 -19.77 -11.04
N SER A 37 14.70 -18.99 -11.71
CA SER A 37 15.79 -19.49 -12.57
C SER A 37 17.04 -19.91 -11.79
N GLY A 38 16.99 -19.93 -10.46
CA GLY A 38 18.07 -20.41 -9.60
C GLY A 38 19.04 -19.32 -9.11
N PHE A 39 18.80 -18.04 -9.40
CA PHE A 39 19.60 -16.95 -8.86
C PHE A 39 19.24 -16.68 -7.38
N SER A 40 20.25 -16.52 -6.54
CA SER A 40 20.08 -16.18 -5.13
C SER A 40 19.71 -14.71 -4.96
N LEU A 41 18.64 -14.45 -4.19
CA LEU A 41 18.23 -13.09 -3.85
C LEU A 41 19.37 -12.36 -3.12
N TYR A 42 19.51 -11.06 -3.40
CA TYR A 42 20.51 -10.15 -2.81
C TYR A 42 21.95 -10.38 -3.25
N LYS A 43 22.38 -11.64 -3.43
CA LYS A 43 23.75 -12.02 -3.82
C LYS A 43 24.00 -11.86 -5.31
N ASP A 44 23.13 -12.44 -6.14
CA ASP A 44 23.38 -12.50 -7.60
C ASP A 44 22.79 -11.31 -8.36
N PHE A 45 21.84 -10.60 -7.75
CA PHE A 45 21.30 -9.36 -8.30
C PHE A 45 20.87 -8.39 -7.20
N ILE A 46 20.89 -7.09 -7.55
CA ILE A 46 20.50 -6.02 -6.63
C ILE A 46 19.00 -6.09 -6.39
N PHE A 47 18.63 -6.28 -5.13
CA PHE A 47 17.23 -6.33 -4.72
C PHE A 47 17.04 -5.59 -3.39
N PRO A 48 16.48 -4.37 -3.39
CA PRO A 48 16.48 -3.50 -2.22
C PRO A 48 15.21 -3.60 -1.36
N TYR A 49 14.50 -4.73 -1.43
CA TYR A 49 13.26 -4.96 -0.70
C TYR A 49 13.32 -6.28 0.08
N PRO A 50 12.52 -6.42 1.14
CA PRO A 50 12.20 -7.74 1.70
C PRO A 50 11.51 -8.63 0.64
N PRO A 51 11.66 -9.97 0.71
CA PRO A 51 11.39 -10.83 -0.46
C PRO A 51 9.94 -11.28 -0.60
N GLY A 52 9.04 -10.87 0.30
CA GLY A 52 7.67 -11.37 0.37
C GLY A 52 6.88 -11.19 -0.93
N LEU A 53 7.00 -10.03 -1.60
CA LEU A 53 6.33 -9.83 -2.89
C LEU A 53 6.96 -10.66 -4.02
N VAL A 54 8.29 -10.78 -4.04
CA VAL A 54 9.00 -11.58 -5.05
C VAL A 54 8.67 -13.07 -4.89
N TRP A 55 8.62 -13.57 -3.67
CA TRP A 55 8.21 -14.95 -3.39
C TRP A 55 6.76 -15.20 -3.81
N LEU A 56 5.84 -14.27 -3.51
CA LEU A 56 4.46 -14.39 -3.96
C LEU A 56 4.37 -14.44 -5.49
N LEU A 57 5.06 -13.53 -6.18
CA LEU A 57 5.06 -13.48 -7.64
C LEU A 57 5.71 -14.71 -8.27
N ALA A 58 6.81 -15.20 -7.70
CA ALA A 58 7.47 -16.43 -8.15
C ALA A 58 6.53 -17.64 -8.06
N VAL A 59 5.77 -17.76 -6.96
CA VAL A 59 4.74 -18.80 -6.84
C VAL A 59 3.67 -18.63 -7.91
N VAL A 60 3.13 -17.44 -8.08
CA VAL A 60 2.07 -17.17 -9.08
C VAL A 60 2.55 -17.48 -10.51
N PHE A 61 3.71 -16.98 -10.92
CA PHE A 61 4.22 -17.19 -12.27
C PHE A 61 4.66 -18.63 -12.54
N ASN A 62 5.07 -19.39 -11.52
CA ASN A 62 5.30 -20.83 -11.69
C ASN A 62 4.01 -21.61 -12.03
N PHE A 63 2.84 -21.10 -11.66
CA PHE A 63 1.54 -21.72 -11.99
C PHE A 63 0.93 -21.20 -13.29
N PHE A 64 1.16 -19.94 -13.64
CA PHE A 64 0.45 -19.24 -14.72
C PHE A 64 1.36 -18.67 -15.83
N ASP A 65 2.66 -18.98 -15.79
CA ASP A 65 3.71 -18.41 -16.63
C ASP A 65 3.97 -16.90 -16.45
N TYR A 66 5.12 -16.44 -16.93
CA TYR A 66 5.58 -15.05 -16.86
C TYR A 66 4.89 -14.18 -17.91
N GLN A 67 3.67 -13.73 -17.61
CA GLN A 67 2.85 -12.90 -18.48
C GLN A 67 2.39 -11.61 -17.80
N VAL A 68 2.23 -10.53 -18.57
CA VAL A 68 1.78 -9.24 -18.04
C VAL A 68 0.30 -9.31 -17.62
N GLU A 69 -0.49 -10.10 -18.33
CA GLU A 69 -1.92 -10.35 -18.06
C GLU A 69 -2.11 -10.98 -16.69
N VAL A 70 -1.25 -11.95 -16.33
CA VAL A 70 -1.25 -12.59 -15.00
C VAL A 70 -0.93 -11.56 -13.92
N LEU A 71 0.08 -10.71 -14.13
CA LEU A 71 0.41 -9.62 -13.22
C LEU A 71 -0.76 -8.63 -13.05
N ASN A 72 -1.45 -8.30 -14.14
CA ASN A 72 -2.60 -7.41 -14.15
C ASN A 72 -3.77 -7.99 -13.35
N VAL A 73 -4.16 -9.24 -13.62
CA VAL A 73 -5.23 -9.93 -12.90
C VAL A 73 -4.91 -10.06 -11.42
N LEU A 74 -3.66 -10.40 -11.07
CA LEU A 74 -3.22 -10.45 -9.67
C LEU A 74 -3.35 -9.08 -8.99
N THR A 75 -2.94 -8.01 -9.69
CA THR A 75 -3.05 -6.63 -9.19
C THR A 75 -4.50 -6.27 -8.90
N TRP A 76 -5.40 -6.53 -9.84
CA TRP A 76 -6.83 -6.28 -9.66
C TRP A 76 -7.40 -7.11 -8.50
N GLY A 77 -7.00 -8.37 -8.37
CA GLY A 77 -7.36 -9.20 -7.21
C GLY A 77 -6.92 -8.57 -5.88
N MET A 78 -5.69 -8.03 -5.81
CA MET A 78 -5.21 -7.32 -4.62
C MET A 78 -6.00 -6.04 -4.34
N ILE A 79 -6.29 -5.22 -5.37
CA ILE A 79 -7.07 -3.99 -5.24
C ILE A 79 -8.49 -4.28 -4.72
N LEU A 80 -9.16 -5.28 -5.28
CA LEU A 80 -10.49 -5.69 -4.81
C LEU A 80 -10.43 -6.27 -3.39
N GLY A 81 -9.35 -6.97 -3.04
CA GLY A 81 -9.09 -7.40 -1.67
C GLY A 81 -8.97 -6.21 -0.70
N ILE A 82 -8.26 -5.15 -1.11
CA ILE A 82 -8.13 -3.89 -0.38
C ILE A 82 -9.51 -3.25 -0.20
N ASP A 83 -10.32 -3.17 -1.26
CA ASP A 83 -11.68 -2.61 -1.21
C ASP A 83 -12.56 -3.34 -0.17
N ILE A 84 -12.50 -4.67 -0.14
CA ILE A 84 -13.28 -5.50 0.77
C ILE A 84 -12.87 -5.26 2.22
N ILE A 85 -11.57 -5.28 2.52
CA ILE A 85 -11.08 -5.05 3.89
C ILE A 85 -11.36 -3.61 4.32
N LEU A 86 -11.16 -2.64 3.44
CA LEU A 86 -11.49 -1.24 3.68
C LEU A 86 -12.99 -1.06 3.95
N TYR A 87 -13.86 -1.73 3.19
CA TYR A 87 -15.29 -1.74 3.46
C TYR A 87 -15.61 -2.21 4.88
N PHE A 88 -15.01 -3.31 5.34
CA PHE A 88 -15.25 -3.81 6.69
C PHE A 88 -14.77 -2.86 7.77
N ILE A 89 -13.64 -2.18 7.56
CA ILE A 89 -13.14 -1.12 8.45
C ILE A 89 -14.13 0.06 8.46
N LEU A 90 -14.55 0.55 7.30
CA LEU A 90 -15.49 1.68 7.17
C LEU A 90 -16.86 1.35 7.78
N LYS A 91 -17.34 0.11 7.62
CA LYS A 91 -18.60 -0.38 8.19
C LYS A 91 -18.55 -0.44 9.70
N ARG A 92 -17.41 -0.83 10.27
CA ARG A 92 -17.16 -0.81 11.71
C ARG A 92 -17.16 0.63 12.26
N ILE A 93 -16.54 1.57 11.56
CA ILE A 93 -16.43 2.97 11.99
C ILE A 93 -17.74 3.74 11.86
N THR A 94 -18.43 3.59 10.73
CA THR A 94 -19.60 4.42 10.41
C THR A 94 -20.92 3.82 10.88
N ALA A 95 -20.94 2.51 11.19
CA ALA A 95 -22.12 1.68 11.45
C ALA A 95 -23.19 1.70 10.34
N SER A 96 -23.03 2.48 9.27
CA SER A 96 -24.02 2.71 8.22
C SER A 96 -23.52 2.13 6.89
N LEU A 97 -24.39 1.36 6.23
CA LEU A 97 -24.08 0.75 4.93
C LEU A 97 -23.76 1.83 3.89
N PHE A 98 -24.67 2.78 3.70
CA PHE A 98 -24.54 3.81 2.67
C PHE A 98 -23.36 4.74 2.91
N ILE A 99 -23.08 5.10 4.16
CA ILE A 99 -21.92 5.94 4.49
C ILE A 99 -20.61 5.18 4.23
N SER A 100 -20.55 3.89 4.56
CA SER A 100 -19.38 3.05 4.25
C SER A 100 -19.12 2.95 2.76
N LEU A 101 -20.18 2.69 1.97
CA LEU A 101 -20.09 2.61 0.51
C LEU A 101 -19.69 3.94 -0.11
N PHE A 102 -20.17 5.07 0.44
CA PHE A 102 -19.75 6.40 0.01
C PHE A 102 -18.23 6.59 0.19
N PHE A 103 -17.69 6.31 1.37
CA PHE A 103 -16.24 6.45 1.60
C PHE A 103 -15.41 5.43 0.81
N LEU A 104 -15.93 4.21 0.60
CA LEU A 104 -15.30 3.26 -0.31
C LEU A 104 -15.28 3.79 -1.75
N GLY A 105 -16.35 4.42 -2.22
CA GLY A 105 -16.37 5.10 -3.53
C GLY A 105 -15.33 6.22 -3.63
N ILE A 106 -15.11 6.98 -2.55
CA ILE A 106 -14.01 7.96 -2.48
C ILE A 106 -12.65 7.27 -2.62
N PHE A 107 -12.43 6.15 -1.92
CA PHE A 107 -11.18 5.38 -2.05
C PHE A 107 -10.98 4.89 -3.47
N ILE A 108 -11.96 4.25 -4.08
CA ILE A 108 -11.90 3.72 -5.45
C ILE A 108 -11.50 4.81 -6.44
N PHE A 109 -12.12 5.98 -6.33
CA PHE A 109 -11.81 7.11 -7.20
C PHE A 109 -10.38 7.63 -6.98
N LEU A 110 -9.95 7.82 -5.74
CA LEU A 110 -8.58 8.26 -5.45
C LEU A 110 -7.54 7.22 -5.88
N GLN A 111 -7.75 5.96 -5.53
CA GLN A 111 -6.88 4.82 -5.86
C GLN A 111 -6.66 4.74 -7.37
N SER A 112 -7.74 4.73 -8.14
CA SER A 112 -7.69 4.62 -9.61
C SER A 112 -6.95 5.79 -10.27
N PHE A 113 -7.22 7.03 -9.87
CA PHE A 113 -6.63 8.20 -10.53
C PHE A 113 -5.25 8.62 -10.00
N LEU A 114 -4.85 8.15 -8.81
CA LEU A 114 -3.54 8.40 -8.21
C LEU A 114 -2.59 7.21 -8.43
N GLU A 115 -2.54 6.73 -9.67
CA GLU A 115 -1.63 5.68 -10.13
C GLU A 115 -1.76 4.34 -9.37
N GLY A 116 -2.98 3.96 -9.00
CA GLY A 116 -3.23 2.70 -8.30
C GLY A 116 -3.30 1.46 -9.21
N ASN A 117 -3.46 1.62 -10.53
CA ASN A 117 -3.53 0.51 -11.49
C ASN A 117 -2.12 0.00 -11.87
N MET A 118 -1.38 -0.49 -10.88
CA MET A 118 -0.03 -1.04 -11.03
C MET A 118 0.28 -2.01 -9.89
N LEU A 119 1.11 -3.02 -10.11
CA LEU A 119 1.70 -3.73 -8.97
C LEU A 119 3.02 -3.07 -8.60
N TRP A 120 3.09 -2.56 -7.38
CA TRP A 120 4.32 -2.13 -6.75
C TRP A 120 4.29 -2.50 -5.27
N PHE A 121 5.45 -2.47 -4.61
CA PHE A 121 5.58 -2.81 -3.19
C PHE A 121 4.61 -2.01 -2.31
N ASP A 122 4.42 -0.71 -2.58
CA ASP A 122 3.50 0.15 -1.82
C ASP A 122 2.04 -0.31 -1.89
N LEU A 123 1.54 -0.65 -3.09
CA LEU A 123 0.18 -1.19 -3.24
C LEU A 123 0.06 -2.55 -2.56
N ALA A 124 1.02 -3.45 -2.80
CA ALA A 124 1.03 -4.79 -2.23
C ALA A 124 1.06 -4.77 -0.68
N THR A 125 1.69 -3.75 -0.08
CA THR A 125 1.70 -3.53 1.37
C THR A 125 0.32 -3.14 1.92
N VAL A 126 -0.57 -2.50 1.14
CA VAL A 126 -1.85 -1.95 1.64
C VAL A 126 -2.76 -3.05 2.20
N LEU A 127 -2.89 -4.20 1.52
CA LEU A 127 -3.77 -5.28 1.97
C LEU A 127 -3.38 -5.84 3.35
N PRO A 128 -2.14 -6.33 3.57
CA PRO A 128 -1.74 -6.78 4.90
C PRO A 128 -1.73 -5.64 5.92
N LEU A 129 -1.39 -4.40 5.53
CA LEU A 129 -1.50 -3.24 6.43
C LEU A 129 -2.93 -3.04 6.95
N LEU A 130 -3.93 -3.03 6.06
CA LEU A 130 -5.33 -2.86 6.43
C LEU A 130 -5.86 -4.05 7.23
N LEU A 131 -5.40 -5.28 6.96
CA LEU A 131 -5.74 -6.44 7.80
C LEU A 131 -5.18 -6.27 9.22
N GLY A 132 -3.92 -5.86 9.35
CA GLY A 132 -3.30 -5.55 10.64
C GLY A 132 -4.08 -4.46 11.38
N PHE A 133 -4.45 -3.39 10.69
CA PHE A 133 -5.27 -2.32 11.23
C PHE A 133 -6.68 -2.80 11.64
N TYR A 134 -7.32 -3.66 10.84
CA TYR A 134 -8.62 -4.23 11.16
C TYR A 134 -8.60 -5.07 12.44
N PHE A 135 -7.59 -5.93 12.62
CA PHE A 135 -7.42 -6.69 13.86
C PHE A 135 -7.04 -5.82 15.04
N ALA A 136 -6.28 -4.73 14.82
CA ALA A 136 -6.00 -3.74 15.87
C ALA A 136 -7.30 -3.09 16.37
N LEU A 137 -8.23 -2.74 15.48
CA LEU A 137 -9.56 -2.24 15.86
C LEU A 137 -10.37 -3.31 16.62
N GLN A 138 -10.34 -4.57 16.18
CA GLN A 138 -11.00 -5.65 16.92
C GLN A 138 -10.45 -5.84 18.32
N TRP A 139 -9.13 -5.77 18.49
CA TRP A 139 -8.52 -5.82 19.81
C TRP A 139 -8.92 -4.62 20.68
N LEU A 140 -9.04 -3.43 20.10
CA LEU A 140 -9.51 -2.25 20.84
C LEU A 140 -10.90 -2.44 21.43
N GLU A 141 -11.80 -3.08 20.68
CA GLU A 141 -13.18 -3.35 21.10
C GLU A 141 -13.32 -4.55 22.04
N LYS A 142 -12.77 -5.70 21.63
CA LYS A 142 -13.02 -6.99 22.28
C LYS A 142 -11.96 -7.40 23.30
N LYS A 143 -10.77 -6.77 23.25
CA LYS A 143 -9.61 -7.13 24.09
C LYS A 143 -9.13 -8.58 23.96
N GLU A 144 -9.51 -9.25 22.88
CA GLU A 144 -9.04 -10.60 22.59
C GLU A 144 -7.58 -10.59 22.14
N ILE A 145 -6.75 -11.40 22.81
CA ILE A 145 -5.30 -11.44 22.57
C ILE A 145 -4.94 -12.01 21.19
N LYS A 146 -5.80 -12.86 20.62
CA LYS A 146 -5.66 -13.38 19.26
C LYS A 146 -5.60 -12.25 18.23
N ASN A 147 -6.35 -11.17 18.44
CA ASN A 147 -6.35 -10.03 17.53
C ASN A 147 -5.03 -9.24 17.60
N LEU A 148 -4.32 -9.23 18.73
CA LEU A 148 -2.96 -8.67 18.80
C LEU A 148 -1.96 -9.51 18.02
N PHE A 149 -2.02 -10.84 18.17
CA PHE A 149 -1.19 -11.74 17.37
C PHE A 149 -1.43 -11.53 15.87
N LEU A 150 -2.70 -11.46 15.45
CA LEU A 150 -3.05 -11.21 14.04
C LEU A 150 -2.62 -9.80 13.59
N THR A 151 -2.74 -8.79 14.44
CA THR A 151 -2.19 -7.45 14.16
C THR A 151 -0.70 -7.53 13.86
N GLY A 152 0.07 -8.18 14.74
CA GLY A 152 1.49 -8.40 14.55
C GLY A 152 1.80 -9.19 13.28
N LEU A 153 1.09 -10.30 13.04
CA LEU A 153 1.30 -11.15 11.87
C LEU A 153 1.13 -10.38 10.56
N PHE A 154 0.03 -9.63 10.42
CA PHE A 154 -0.24 -8.88 9.20
C PHE A 154 0.66 -7.67 9.02
N LEU A 155 1.06 -6.99 10.10
CA LEU A 155 2.11 -5.96 10.01
C LEU A 155 3.49 -6.58 9.67
N GLY A 156 3.75 -7.81 10.14
CA GLY A 156 4.91 -8.61 9.72
C GLY A 156 4.88 -8.93 8.22
N LEU A 157 3.72 -9.33 7.67
CA LEU A 157 3.55 -9.53 6.23
C LEU A 157 3.79 -8.23 5.44
N ALA A 158 3.32 -7.10 5.95
CA ALA A 158 3.58 -5.80 5.36
C ALA A 158 5.10 -5.49 5.35
N ILE A 159 5.82 -5.78 6.44
CA ILE A 159 7.29 -5.65 6.53
C ILE A 159 8.00 -6.58 5.53
N MET A 160 7.51 -7.81 5.38
CA MET A 160 8.04 -8.78 4.41
C MET A 160 7.86 -8.34 2.96
N ILE A 161 6.96 -7.40 2.67
CA ILE A 161 6.81 -6.79 1.35
C ILE A 161 7.72 -5.56 1.24
N LYS A 162 7.68 -4.66 2.23
CA LYS A 162 8.43 -3.40 2.20
C LYS A 162 8.97 -3.06 3.58
N GLN A 163 10.27 -2.84 3.69
CA GLN A 163 10.95 -2.57 4.96
C GLN A 163 10.41 -1.32 5.68
N THR A 164 9.96 -0.29 4.95
CA THR A 164 9.39 0.92 5.55
C THR A 164 8.05 0.66 6.24
N ALA A 165 7.41 -0.48 6.01
CA ALA A 165 6.22 -0.88 6.74
C ALA A 165 6.50 -1.14 8.25
N LEU A 166 7.77 -1.24 8.65
CA LEU A 166 8.16 -1.28 10.06
C LEU A 166 7.64 -0.06 10.84
N LEU A 167 7.49 1.09 10.18
CA LEU A 167 6.94 2.31 10.78
C LEU A 167 5.51 2.11 11.29
N TYR A 168 4.70 1.25 10.67
CA TYR A 168 3.34 0.95 11.14
C TYR A 168 3.36 0.10 12.42
N SER A 169 4.28 -0.86 12.53
CA SER A 169 4.49 -1.62 13.77
C SER A 169 4.96 -0.72 14.91
N VAL A 170 5.93 0.17 14.64
CA VAL A 170 6.38 1.17 15.62
C VAL A 170 5.22 2.09 16.04
N SER A 171 4.41 2.55 15.09
CA SER A 171 3.23 3.38 15.34
C SER A 171 2.19 2.66 16.20
N PHE A 172 1.95 1.37 15.96
CA PHE A 172 1.04 0.55 16.75
C PHE A 172 1.56 0.32 18.18
N VAL A 173 2.84 0.01 18.35
CA VAL A 173 3.47 -0.14 19.68
C VAL A 173 3.42 1.18 20.45
N PHE A 174 3.73 2.29 19.80
CA PHE A 174 3.62 3.62 20.40
C PHE A 174 2.17 3.90 20.83
N PHE A 175 1.20 3.66 19.95
CA PHE A 175 -0.22 3.75 20.28
C PHE A 175 -0.64 2.86 21.47
N TYR A 176 -0.16 1.61 21.49
CA TYR A 176 -0.44 0.65 22.57
C TYR A 176 0.07 1.19 23.92
N ILE A 177 1.30 1.70 23.96
CA ILE A 177 1.89 2.30 25.16
C ILE A 177 1.08 3.52 25.63
N LEU A 178 0.66 4.39 24.69
CA LEU A 178 -0.12 5.58 25.01
C LEU A 178 -1.52 5.28 25.55
N THR A 179 -2.13 4.16 25.15
CA THR A 179 -3.55 3.88 25.40
C THR A 179 -3.83 2.90 26.52
N ILE A 180 -2.79 2.24 27.04
CA ILE A 180 -2.89 1.24 28.11
C ILE A 180 -2.32 1.79 29.40
N LYS A 181 -3.03 1.55 30.52
CA LYS A 181 -2.61 2.00 31.85
C LYS A 181 -1.43 1.20 32.42
N ARG A 182 -1.33 -0.09 32.10
CA ARG A 182 -0.27 -0.99 32.57
C ARG A 182 0.14 -1.96 31.47
N ILE A 183 1.43 -1.98 31.15
CA ILE A 183 1.97 -2.87 30.12
C ILE A 183 1.75 -4.33 30.53
N ASN A 184 1.10 -5.09 29.65
CA ASN A 184 0.96 -6.53 29.76
C ASN A 184 2.03 -7.22 28.89
N LEU A 185 2.97 -7.94 29.52
CA LEU A 185 4.05 -8.61 28.81
C LEU A 185 3.53 -9.69 27.85
N LYS A 186 2.46 -10.40 28.21
CA LYS A 186 1.85 -11.43 27.35
C LYS A 186 1.34 -10.84 26.04
N GLU A 187 0.73 -9.65 26.10
CA GLU A 187 0.25 -8.93 24.92
C GLU A 187 1.39 -8.49 24.02
N LEU A 188 2.49 -7.97 24.59
CA LEU A 188 3.69 -7.60 23.84
C LEU A 188 4.35 -8.81 23.17
N VAL A 189 4.48 -9.93 23.90
CA VAL A 189 5.03 -11.17 23.35
C VAL A 189 4.19 -11.65 22.18
N LEU A 190 2.86 -11.67 22.30
CA LEU A 190 1.98 -12.12 21.21
C LEU A 190 2.01 -11.18 20.01
N LEU A 191 2.09 -9.87 20.24
CA LEU A 191 2.28 -8.89 19.18
C LEU A 191 3.61 -9.13 18.44
N ALA A 192 4.68 -9.48 19.16
CA ALA A 192 6.00 -9.76 18.58
C ALA A 192 6.09 -11.14 17.91
N LEU A 193 5.37 -12.15 18.40
CA LEU A 193 5.35 -13.49 17.81
C LEU A 193 4.79 -13.50 16.37
N GLY A 194 3.85 -12.60 16.06
CA GLY A 194 3.30 -12.46 14.71
C GLY A 194 4.36 -12.18 13.64
N PRO A 195 5.12 -11.06 13.72
CA PRO A 195 6.22 -10.78 12.81
C PRO A 195 7.34 -11.82 12.87
N LEU A 196 7.69 -12.31 14.07
CA LEU A 196 8.77 -13.30 14.24
C LEU A 196 8.50 -14.58 13.45
N LEU A 197 7.24 -15.02 13.34
CA LEU A 197 6.85 -16.19 12.55
C LEU A 197 7.26 -16.07 11.07
N LEU A 198 7.41 -14.85 10.56
CA LEU A 198 7.78 -14.57 9.16
C LEU A 198 9.26 -14.23 9.02
N VAL A 199 9.80 -13.48 9.99
CA VAL A 199 11.21 -13.07 9.99
C VAL A 199 12.12 -14.26 10.24
N ILE A 200 11.75 -15.23 11.09
CA ILE A 200 12.61 -16.40 11.35
C ILE A 200 12.87 -17.23 10.07
N PRO A 201 11.85 -17.65 9.30
CA PRO A 201 12.08 -18.31 8.01
C PRO A 201 12.91 -17.48 7.04
N LEU A 202 12.70 -16.16 6.98
CA LEU A 202 13.52 -15.26 6.17
C LEU A 202 14.99 -15.30 6.59
N LEU A 203 15.26 -15.18 7.89
CA LEU A 203 16.62 -15.22 8.45
C LEU A 203 17.29 -16.56 8.12
N ILE A 204 16.59 -17.67 8.29
CA ILE A 204 17.10 -19.00 7.91
C ILE A 204 17.45 -19.01 6.42
N TYR A 205 16.56 -18.53 5.55
CA TYR A 205 16.80 -18.47 4.11
C TYR A 205 18.05 -17.65 3.77
N VAL A 206 18.19 -16.43 4.29
CA VAL A 206 19.35 -15.56 3.96
C VAL A 206 20.67 -16.06 4.55
N ILE A 207 20.63 -16.84 5.64
CA ILE A 207 21.82 -17.49 6.22
C ILE A 207 22.23 -18.68 5.34
N VAL A 208 21.30 -19.57 5.02
CA VAL A 208 21.57 -20.78 4.21
C VAL A 208 22.01 -20.43 2.79
N SER A 209 21.46 -19.37 2.21
CA SER A 209 21.88 -18.86 0.89
C SER A 209 23.13 -17.98 0.93
N GLU A 210 23.81 -17.86 2.08
CA GLU A 210 24.99 -17.01 2.27
C GLU A 210 24.80 -15.55 1.83
N SER A 211 23.56 -15.07 1.89
CA SER A 211 23.16 -13.77 1.34
C SER A 211 22.94 -12.71 2.44
N MET A 212 23.23 -13.03 3.71
CA MET A 212 22.97 -12.14 4.85
C MET A 212 23.63 -10.75 4.72
N SER A 213 24.92 -10.70 4.37
CA SER A 213 25.63 -9.42 4.23
C SER A 213 25.02 -8.56 3.11
N HIS A 214 24.69 -9.18 1.98
CA HIS A 214 24.04 -8.54 0.85
C HIS A 214 22.61 -8.11 1.18
N PHE A 215 21.85 -8.94 1.90
CA PHE A 215 20.51 -8.64 2.38
C PHE A 215 20.51 -7.38 3.25
N LEU A 216 21.36 -7.34 4.28
CA LEU A 216 21.49 -6.17 5.16
C LEU A 216 21.93 -4.93 4.38
N ASN A 217 22.88 -5.10 3.44
CA ASN A 217 23.33 -3.99 2.61
C ASN A 217 22.20 -3.42 1.76
N TRP A 218 21.51 -4.25 0.98
CA TRP A 218 20.52 -3.78 0.01
C TRP A 218 19.20 -3.35 0.64
N THR A 219 18.77 -3.97 1.75
CA THR A 219 17.47 -3.67 2.35
C THR A 219 17.52 -2.60 3.44
N LEU A 220 18.66 -2.44 4.12
CA LEU A 220 18.82 -1.50 5.24
C LEU A 220 19.90 -0.45 4.97
N VAL A 221 21.17 -0.85 4.80
CA VAL A 221 22.30 0.08 4.79
C VAL A 221 22.24 1.03 3.60
N TYR A 222 22.07 0.50 2.40
CA TYR A 222 22.09 1.27 1.16
C TYR A 222 20.90 2.24 1.07
N PRO A 223 19.64 1.81 1.35
CA PRO A 223 18.51 2.75 1.44
C PRO A 223 18.70 3.88 2.45
N LEU A 224 19.26 3.59 3.62
CA LEU A 224 19.42 4.58 4.69
C LEU A 224 20.59 5.55 4.44
N THR A 225 21.64 5.12 3.73
CA THR A 225 22.89 5.89 3.63
C THR A 225 23.18 6.48 2.25
N GLN A 226 22.72 5.82 1.18
CA GLN A 226 23.10 6.15 -0.21
C GLN A 226 21.93 6.66 -1.05
N TRP A 227 20.71 6.13 -0.88
CA TRP A 227 19.57 6.53 -1.73
C TRP A 227 19.22 8.01 -1.66
N SER A 228 19.37 8.63 -0.49
CA SER A 228 19.14 10.08 -0.34
C SER A 228 20.20 10.95 -1.03
N LYS A 229 21.30 10.35 -1.50
CA LYS A 229 22.43 11.03 -2.15
C LYS A 229 22.54 10.70 -3.63
N PHE A 230 21.75 9.75 -4.13
CA PHE A 230 21.87 9.29 -5.51
C PHE A 230 21.29 10.34 -6.46
N PRO A 231 22.08 10.86 -7.43
CA PRO A 231 21.60 11.88 -8.37
C PRO A 231 20.41 11.37 -9.17
N GLY A 232 19.34 12.17 -9.25
CA GLY A 232 18.06 11.76 -9.86
C GLY A 232 17.19 10.83 -9.00
N TYR A 233 17.62 10.44 -7.80
CA TYR A 233 16.77 9.74 -6.82
C TYR A 233 16.07 10.71 -5.87
N VAL A 234 16.72 11.84 -5.57
CA VAL A 234 16.21 12.94 -4.74
C VAL A 234 16.01 14.23 -5.54
N ASP A 235 16.71 14.38 -6.68
CA ASP A 235 16.67 15.59 -7.50
C ASP A 235 15.38 15.75 -8.33
N PHE A 236 14.48 14.75 -8.31
CA PHE A 236 13.11 14.99 -8.75
C PHE A 236 12.42 15.88 -7.71
N LEU A 237 12.63 17.19 -7.86
CA LEU A 237 11.83 18.21 -7.19
C LEU A 237 10.37 17.78 -7.28
N ILE A 238 9.73 17.62 -6.12
CA ILE A 238 8.30 17.28 -6.05
C ILE A 238 7.59 18.26 -6.98
N SER A 239 7.00 17.75 -8.06
CA SER A 239 6.36 18.63 -9.02
C SER A 239 5.30 19.45 -8.28
N LYS A 240 5.13 20.72 -8.66
CA LYS A 240 4.11 21.58 -8.03
C LYS A 240 2.73 20.91 -8.02
N ARG A 241 2.45 20.10 -9.04
CA ARG A 241 1.24 19.27 -9.17
C ARG A 241 1.15 18.18 -8.10
N TYR A 242 2.22 17.42 -7.90
CA TYR A 242 2.32 16.38 -6.87
C TYR A 242 2.10 16.96 -5.47
N LEU A 243 2.77 18.07 -5.16
CA LEU A 243 2.60 18.77 -3.89
C LEU A 243 1.17 19.30 -3.72
N LEU A 244 0.63 19.96 -4.74
CA LEU A 244 -0.73 20.51 -4.71
C LEU A 244 -1.79 19.43 -4.46
N VAL A 245 -1.74 18.32 -5.20
CA VAL A 245 -2.70 17.21 -5.03
C VAL A 245 -2.61 16.65 -3.61
N THR A 246 -1.41 16.42 -3.08
CA THR A 246 -1.26 15.90 -1.72
C THR A 246 -1.71 16.89 -0.66
N LEU A 247 -1.42 18.18 -0.81
CA LEU A 247 -1.97 19.20 0.08
C LEU A 247 -3.50 19.20 0.04
N LEU A 248 -4.11 19.20 -1.16
CA LEU A 248 -5.56 19.12 -1.33
C LEU A 248 -6.15 17.91 -0.60
N LEU A 249 -5.55 16.73 -0.72
CA LEU A 249 -6.00 15.52 -0.03
C LEU A 249 -5.89 15.61 1.49
N LEU A 250 -4.99 16.43 2.03
CA LEU A 250 -4.88 16.62 3.47
C LEU A 250 -5.85 17.68 4.02
N ILE A 251 -6.38 18.60 3.19
CA ILE A 251 -7.30 19.66 3.65
C ILE A 251 -8.55 19.10 4.37
N PRO A 252 -9.23 18.04 3.90
CA PRO A 252 -10.38 17.47 4.61
C PRO A 252 -10.06 16.96 6.03
N LEU A 253 -8.79 16.76 6.39
CA LEU A 253 -8.40 16.47 7.78
C LEU A 253 -8.66 17.66 8.72
N GLY A 254 -8.70 18.90 8.19
CA GLY A 254 -9.07 20.09 8.94
C GLY A 254 -10.49 20.02 9.55
N GLY A 255 -11.36 19.14 9.03
CA GLY A 255 -12.64 18.82 9.66
C GLY A 255 -12.50 18.32 11.09
N ALA A 256 -11.35 17.74 11.47
CA ALA A 256 -11.05 17.34 12.84
C ALA A 256 -11.14 18.50 13.85
N ILE A 257 -10.82 19.73 13.42
CA ILE A 257 -10.93 20.94 14.25
C ILE A 257 -12.39 21.18 14.63
N LEU A 258 -13.32 20.92 13.70
CA LEU A 258 -14.76 21.08 13.91
C LEU A 258 -15.35 20.02 14.86
N SER A 259 -14.67 18.88 15.03
CA SER A 259 -15.05 17.82 15.96
C SER A 259 -14.57 18.09 17.40
N GLY A 260 -13.72 19.11 17.60
CA GLY A 260 -13.21 19.50 18.91
C GLY A 260 -12.31 18.46 19.58
N LYS A 261 -12.09 18.61 20.89
CA LYS A 261 -11.15 17.78 21.68
C LYS A 261 -11.60 16.33 21.85
N GLN A 262 -12.86 16.00 21.58
CA GLN A 262 -13.40 14.66 21.74
C GLN A 262 -12.78 13.67 20.75
N LEU A 263 -12.52 14.13 19.52
CA LEU A 263 -11.90 13.32 18.47
C LEU A 263 -10.46 12.90 18.84
N LEU A 264 -9.69 13.76 19.49
CA LEU A 264 -8.33 13.45 19.94
C LEU A 264 -8.27 12.39 21.03
N LYS A 265 -9.38 12.17 21.76
CA LYS A 265 -9.49 11.10 22.76
C LYS A 265 -9.95 9.77 22.14
N ASP A 266 -10.40 9.78 20.90
CA ASP A 266 -10.87 8.59 20.22
C ASP A 266 -9.68 7.72 19.77
N LYS A 267 -9.68 6.47 20.24
CA LYS A 267 -8.59 5.53 20.01
C LYS A 267 -8.47 5.11 18.54
N CYS A 268 -9.60 5.01 17.82
CA CYS A 268 -9.58 4.70 16.39
C CYS A 268 -9.00 5.87 15.59
N PHE A 269 -9.39 7.11 15.92
CA PHE A 269 -8.82 8.30 15.31
C PHE A 269 -7.31 8.39 15.53
N LEU A 270 -6.85 8.26 16.79
CA LEU A 270 -5.42 8.33 17.12
C LEU A 270 -4.61 7.25 16.40
N LEU A 271 -5.09 6.00 16.40
CA LEU A 271 -4.42 4.91 15.70
C LEU A 271 -4.31 5.18 14.19
N THR A 272 -5.41 5.61 13.57
CA THR A 272 -5.42 5.91 12.12
C THR A 272 -4.50 7.09 11.79
N LEU A 273 -4.46 8.12 12.64
CA LEU A 273 -3.58 9.27 12.48
C LEU A 273 -2.11 8.87 12.55
N LEU A 274 -1.73 8.05 13.53
CA LEU A 274 -0.34 7.55 13.65
C LEU A 274 0.05 6.72 12.42
N PHE A 275 -0.84 5.86 11.93
CA PHE A 275 -0.61 5.10 10.71
C PHE A 275 -0.50 6.01 9.48
N LEU A 276 -1.32 7.05 9.36
CA LEU A 276 -1.23 8.00 8.26
C LEU A 276 0.11 8.74 8.28
N VAL A 277 0.57 9.18 9.47
CA VAL A 277 1.89 9.81 9.62
C VAL A 277 3.00 8.86 9.19
N ALA A 278 2.95 7.59 9.61
CA ALA A 278 3.88 6.57 9.15
C ALA A 278 3.86 6.38 7.62
N ALA A 279 2.67 6.36 7.00
CA ALA A 279 2.54 6.26 5.55
C ALA A 279 3.15 7.46 4.83
N LEU A 280 2.96 8.68 5.35
CA LEU A 280 3.54 9.89 4.77
C LEU A 280 5.06 9.93 4.89
N ILE A 281 5.62 9.46 6.01
CA ILE A 281 7.07 9.31 6.19
C ILE A 281 7.64 8.26 5.21
N ALA A 282 6.93 7.15 5.00
CA ALA A 282 7.38 6.04 4.16
C ALA A 282 7.49 6.37 2.67
N ILE A 283 6.96 7.51 2.22
CA ILE A 283 7.08 8.01 0.84
C ILE A 283 8.46 8.64 0.62
N TYR A 284 9.06 9.26 1.64
CA TYR A 284 10.37 9.88 1.49
C TYR A 284 11.46 8.83 1.21
N PRO A 285 12.43 9.07 0.28
CA PRO A 285 12.64 10.32 -0.47
C PRO A 285 11.91 10.41 -1.82
N ARG A 286 11.15 9.38 -2.21
CA ARG A 286 10.57 9.26 -3.55
C ARG A 286 9.11 9.64 -3.56
N PHE A 287 8.82 10.86 -3.99
CA PHE A 287 7.45 11.30 -4.10
C PHE A 287 6.82 10.89 -5.44
N SER A 288 5.81 10.05 -5.39
CA SER A 288 4.92 9.72 -6.51
C SER A 288 3.54 9.34 -5.98
N PHE A 289 2.52 9.32 -6.86
CA PHE A 289 1.16 8.97 -6.42
C PHE A 289 1.03 7.49 -6.07
N PHE A 290 1.77 6.60 -6.72
CA PHE A 290 1.76 5.19 -6.36
C PHE A 290 2.42 4.88 -4.99
N HIS A 291 3.31 5.74 -4.49
CA HIS A 291 3.81 5.61 -3.11
C HIS A 291 2.77 6.07 -2.07
N LEU A 292 1.75 6.85 -2.47
CA LEU A 292 0.68 7.32 -1.58
C LEU A 292 -0.42 6.28 -1.31
N GLN A 293 -0.38 5.09 -1.91
CA GLN A 293 -1.47 4.10 -1.81
C GLN A 293 -1.86 3.75 -0.35
N PRO A 294 -0.90 3.49 0.58
CA PRO A 294 -1.25 3.31 1.99
C PRO A 294 -1.87 4.57 2.64
N ALA A 295 -1.34 5.75 2.33
CA ALA A 295 -1.83 7.02 2.85
C ALA A 295 -3.24 7.37 2.35
N ILE A 296 -3.58 7.01 1.10
CA ILE A 296 -4.92 7.19 0.53
C ILE A 296 -5.93 6.35 1.31
N ALA A 297 -5.64 5.06 1.53
CA ALA A 297 -6.54 4.18 2.29
C ALA A 297 -6.77 4.69 3.72
N LEU A 298 -5.70 5.08 4.42
CA LEU A 298 -5.77 5.60 5.80
C LEU A 298 -6.45 6.98 5.88
N SER A 299 -6.23 7.85 4.90
CA SER A 299 -6.93 9.14 4.78
C SER A 299 -8.44 8.95 4.67
N VAL A 300 -8.89 8.00 3.85
CA VAL A 300 -10.34 7.70 3.70
C VAL A 300 -10.95 7.20 5.01
N ILE A 301 -10.23 6.37 5.76
CA ILE A 301 -10.64 5.92 7.11
C ILE A 301 -10.80 7.13 8.04
N LEU A 302 -9.83 8.07 8.03
CA LEU A 302 -9.91 9.30 8.81
C LEU A 302 -11.07 10.20 8.39
N PHE A 303 -11.30 10.38 7.09
CA PHE A 303 -12.44 11.18 6.60
C PHE A 303 -13.77 10.60 7.06
N ALA A 304 -13.90 9.27 7.05
CA ALA A 304 -15.06 8.58 7.58
C ALA A 304 -15.25 8.87 9.07
N LYS A 305 -14.18 8.72 9.86
CA LYS A 305 -14.23 8.98 11.30
C LYS A 305 -14.56 10.45 11.61
N ILE A 306 -13.90 11.40 10.95
CA ILE A 306 -14.18 12.84 11.08
C ILE A 306 -15.64 13.14 10.72
N SER A 307 -16.16 12.60 9.61
CA SER A 307 -17.54 12.83 9.19
C SER A 307 -18.57 12.32 10.22
N MET A 308 -18.24 11.34 11.05
CA MET A 308 -19.14 10.83 12.09
C MET A 308 -19.11 11.70 13.35
N GLU A 309 -17.98 12.32 13.67
CA GLU A 309 -17.79 13.13 14.89
C GLU A 309 -18.15 14.61 14.70
N ILE A 310 -18.15 15.12 13.47
CA ILE A 310 -18.59 16.49 13.17
C ILE A 310 -20.10 16.65 13.49
N PRO A 311 -20.55 17.84 13.97
CA PRO A 311 -21.95 18.12 14.23
C PRO A 311 -22.90 17.75 13.07
N PRO A 312 -24.08 17.13 13.31
CA PRO A 312 -24.97 16.62 12.26
C PRO A 312 -25.26 17.63 11.13
N LYS A 313 -25.47 18.90 11.48
CA LYS A 313 -25.73 20.01 10.53
C LYS A 313 -24.58 20.31 9.56
N LEU A 314 -23.36 19.88 9.87
CA LEU A 314 -22.16 20.09 9.06
C LEU A 314 -21.72 18.84 8.29
N ARG A 315 -22.25 17.65 8.61
CA ARG A 315 -21.82 16.38 8.00
C ARG A 315 -22.02 16.35 6.48
N LEU A 316 -23.17 16.83 6.00
CA LEU A 316 -23.44 16.89 4.56
C LEU A 316 -22.48 17.86 3.86
N LYS A 317 -22.26 19.06 4.44
CA LYS A 317 -21.32 20.05 3.91
C LYS A 317 -19.90 19.49 3.83
N TYR A 318 -19.46 18.78 4.87
CA TYR A 318 -18.16 18.11 4.89
C TYR A 318 -18.02 17.06 3.78
N ARG A 319 -19.05 16.23 3.56
CA ARG A 319 -19.05 15.21 2.51
C ARG A 319 -19.05 15.82 1.10
N ILE A 320 -19.83 16.88 0.87
CA ILE A 320 -19.82 17.62 -0.39
C ILE A 320 -18.43 18.23 -0.63
N PHE A 321 -17.85 18.86 0.39
CA PHE A 321 -16.50 19.39 0.32
C PHE A 321 -15.47 18.30 0.00
N LEU A 322 -15.58 17.12 0.63
CA LEU A 322 -14.71 15.99 0.34
C LEU A 322 -14.83 15.52 -1.11
N VAL A 323 -16.05 15.38 -1.64
CA VAL A 323 -16.28 15.02 -3.05
C VAL A 323 -15.63 16.04 -3.98
N LEU A 324 -15.76 17.34 -3.69
CA LEU A 324 -15.14 18.40 -4.47
C LEU A 324 -13.61 18.30 -4.47
N VAL A 325 -13.00 18.12 -3.30
CA VAL A 325 -11.54 17.93 -3.15
C VAL A 325 -11.07 16.71 -3.95
N VAL A 326 -11.75 15.58 -3.78
CA VAL A 326 -11.43 14.33 -4.47
C VAL A 326 -11.56 14.49 -5.98
N PHE A 327 -12.63 15.12 -6.46
CA PHE A 327 -12.84 15.39 -7.87
C PHE A 327 -11.73 16.28 -8.45
N ILE A 328 -11.39 17.39 -7.78
CA ILE A 328 -10.32 18.30 -8.23
C ILE A 328 -8.98 17.55 -8.25
N SER A 329 -8.62 16.83 -7.18
CA SER A 329 -7.38 16.04 -7.10
C SER A 329 -7.30 15.00 -8.21
N SER A 330 -8.39 14.28 -8.50
CA SER A 330 -8.43 13.27 -9.55
C SER A 330 -8.38 13.87 -10.95
N VAL A 331 -9.07 14.99 -11.22
CA VAL A 331 -8.95 15.70 -12.52
C VAL A 331 -7.52 16.19 -12.72
N LEU A 332 -6.92 16.74 -11.65
CA LEU A 332 -5.52 17.12 -11.64
C LEU A 332 -4.59 15.93 -11.80
N ALA A 333 -4.98 14.68 -11.57
CA ALA A 333 -4.14 13.49 -11.75
C ALA A 333 -4.43 12.73 -13.07
N ALA A 334 -5.68 12.74 -13.55
CA ALA A 334 -6.21 11.88 -14.61
C ALA A 334 -5.45 11.93 -15.94
N LYS A 335 -4.87 13.08 -16.29
CA LYS A 335 -4.04 13.21 -17.50
C LYS A 335 -2.84 12.24 -17.55
N MET A 336 -2.46 11.62 -16.44
CA MET A 336 -1.33 10.67 -16.35
C MET A 336 -1.74 9.21 -16.44
N THR A 337 -3.02 8.91 -16.23
CA THR A 337 -3.52 7.54 -16.03
C THR A 337 -4.61 7.16 -17.04
N TRP A 338 -5.26 8.15 -17.66
CA TRP A 338 -6.30 7.89 -18.64
C TRP A 338 -5.72 7.40 -19.97
N GLY A 339 -6.25 6.28 -20.45
CA GLY A 339 -5.81 5.63 -21.69
C GLY A 339 -5.90 4.12 -21.56
N GLU A 340 -5.96 3.44 -22.69
CA GLU A 340 -5.90 1.98 -22.75
C GLU A 340 -4.46 1.55 -23.06
N GLY A 341 -4.01 0.47 -22.42
CA GLY A 341 -2.70 -0.13 -22.70
C GLY A 341 -1.85 -0.37 -21.46
N ILE A 342 -0.65 -0.90 -21.72
CA ILE A 342 0.34 -1.25 -20.71
C ILE A 342 1.53 -0.31 -20.88
N ARG A 343 1.94 0.38 -19.80
CA ARG A 343 3.01 1.40 -19.84
C ARG A 343 4.37 0.83 -20.26
N PHE A 344 4.67 -0.41 -19.86
CA PHE A 344 5.90 -1.12 -20.20
C PHE A 344 5.52 -2.45 -20.87
N TYR A 345 6.35 -2.95 -21.79
CA TYR A 345 6.04 -4.13 -22.62
C TYR A 345 4.91 -3.89 -23.62
N GLY A 346 4.70 -2.62 -24.00
CA GLY A 346 3.71 -2.22 -24.99
C GLY A 346 4.07 -2.65 -26.41
N SER A 347 3.20 -2.35 -27.36
CA SER A 347 3.42 -2.66 -28.79
C SER A 347 4.71 -2.05 -29.35
N ASP A 348 5.10 -0.86 -28.89
CA ASP A 348 6.35 -0.23 -29.28
C ASP A 348 7.58 -1.00 -28.76
N ASP A 349 7.56 -1.44 -27.50
CA ASP A 349 8.62 -2.26 -26.92
C ASP A 349 8.75 -3.58 -27.67
N GLN A 350 7.62 -4.28 -27.87
CA GLN A 350 7.57 -5.55 -28.61
C GLN A 350 8.08 -5.41 -30.05
N ARG A 351 7.86 -4.26 -30.70
CA ARG A 351 8.37 -3.98 -32.05
C ARG A 351 9.87 -3.70 -32.07
N ILE A 352 10.40 -3.08 -31.01
CA ILE A 352 11.82 -2.69 -30.92
C ILE A 352 12.70 -3.86 -30.45
N THR A 353 12.21 -4.71 -29.53
CA THR A 353 12.99 -5.81 -28.95
C THR A 353 13.66 -6.71 -29.99
N PRO A 354 12.99 -7.21 -31.05
CA PRO A 354 13.63 -8.06 -32.05
C PRO A 354 14.81 -7.37 -32.75
N LYS A 355 14.71 -6.05 -32.97
CA LYS A 355 15.77 -5.25 -33.61
C LYS A 355 16.99 -5.11 -32.70
N ILE A 356 16.76 -4.89 -31.41
CA ILE A 356 17.84 -4.86 -30.41
C ILE A 356 18.50 -6.23 -30.33
N VAL A 357 17.72 -7.31 -30.25
CA VAL A 357 18.23 -8.68 -30.19
C VAL A 357 19.07 -9.01 -31.43
N SER A 358 18.62 -8.64 -32.63
CA SER A 358 19.39 -8.86 -33.85
C SER A 358 20.72 -8.09 -33.85
N GLU A 359 20.71 -6.83 -33.39
CA GLU A 359 21.92 -6.01 -33.35
C GLU A 359 22.93 -6.54 -32.31
N VAL A 360 22.45 -6.96 -31.14
CA VAL A 360 23.30 -7.56 -30.09
C VAL A 360 23.89 -8.89 -30.57
N LYS A 361 23.11 -9.73 -31.27
CA LYS A 361 23.63 -10.97 -31.87
C LYS A 361 24.73 -10.69 -32.89
N LYS A 362 24.50 -9.71 -33.77
CA LYS A 362 25.48 -9.26 -34.77
C LYS A 362 26.77 -8.76 -34.13
N GLN A 363 26.69 -7.94 -33.08
CA GLN A 363 27.87 -7.45 -32.34
C GLN A 363 28.64 -8.57 -31.63
N ARG A 364 27.95 -9.64 -31.22
CA ARG A 364 28.55 -10.80 -30.55
C ARG A 364 28.98 -11.92 -31.50
N GLY A 365 28.81 -11.76 -32.81
CA GLY A 365 29.21 -12.75 -33.81
C GLY A 365 28.37 -14.02 -33.83
N TYR A 366 27.11 -13.96 -33.40
CA TYR A 366 26.14 -15.05 -33.49
C TYR A 366 25.32 -15.02 -34.78
#